data_AF-A0A6B3ESH6-F1
#
_entry.id   AF-A0A6B3ESH6-F1
#
_cell.length_a   1.000
_cell.length_b   1.000
_cell.length_c   1.000
_cell.angle_alpha   90.00
_cell.angle_beta   90.00
_cell.angle_gamma   90.00
#
_symmetry.space_group_name_H-M   'P 1'
#
loop_
_entity.id
_entity.type
_entity.pdbx_description
1 polymer ?
#
loop_
_entity_poly.entity_id
_entity_poly.type
_entity_poly.pdbx_seq_one_letter_code
_entity_poly.pdbx_strand_id
1 'polypeptide(L)'
;LLSARAAAGPVPYRFANPSRLALDELPALLEGVDLVVVRLLGGIRVWQEGLDLLLADGRPVVVLSGEQAPDAQLMAASTVPVGIAA
;
A
#
# COMPACT_ATOMS: atom_id res chain seq x y z
N LEU A 1 -5.00 -4.47 -10.76
CA LEU A 1 -5.98 -3.47 -10.28
C LEU A 1 -7.39 -3.60 -10.88
N LEU A 2 -7.66 -4.57 -11.76
CA LEU A 2 -9.01 -4.81 -12.29
C LEU A 2 -9.99 -5.35 -11.23
N SER A 3 -9.51 -6.20 -10.32
CA SER A 3 -10.33 -6.82 -9.26
C SER A 3 -10.79 -5.83 -8.18
N ALA A 4 -10.02 -4.77 -7.90
CA ALA A 4 -10.45 -3.70 -7.00
C ALA A 4 -11.66 -2.96 -7.59
N ARG A 5 -11.60 -2.60 -8.89
CA ARG A 5 -12.72 -1.97 -9.63
C ARG A 5 -13.99 -2.81 -9.67
N ALA A 6 -13.85 -4.13 -9.71
CA ALA A 6 -14.97 -5.06 -9.69
C ALA A 6 -15.56 -5.29 -8.28
N ALA A 7 -14.86 -4.89 -7.22
CA ALA A 7 -15.36 -5.02 -5.85
C ALA A 7 -16.44 -3.96 -5.60
N ALA A 8 -17.71 -4.37 -5.70
CA ALA A 8 -18.86 -3.60 -5.22
C ALA A 8 -19.00 -3.71 -3.69
N GLY A 9 -17.88 -3.66 -2.98
CA GLY A 9 -17.83 -3.84 -1.52
C GLY A 9 -18.39 -2.62 -0.78
N PRO A 10 -18.79 -2.77 0.50
CA PRO A 10 -19.44 -1.71 1.28
C PRO A 10 -18.51 -0.54 1.64
N VAL A 11 -17.21 -0.61 1.30
CA VAL A 11 -16.19 0.35 1.72
C VAL A 11 -15.69 1.12 0.49
N PRO A 12 -15.72 2.47 0.51
CA PRO A 12 -15.15 3.27 -0.55
C PRO A 12 -13.63 3.11 -0.59
N TYR A 13 -13.05 3.07 -1.78
CA TYR A 13 -11.60 3.03 -1.96
C TYR A 13 -11.16 3.96 -3.09
N ARG A 14 -9.89 4.37 -3.02
CA ARG A 14 -9.18 5.11 -4.08
C ARG A 14 -7.91 4.32 -4.42
N PHE A 15 -7.35 4.53 -5.60
CA PHE A 15 -6.12 3.84 -5.99
C PHE A 15 -5.24 4.76 -6.84
N ALA A 16 -3.94 4.57 -6.71
CA ALA A 16 -2.92 5.11 -7.59
C ALA A 16 -1.96 3.98 -7.97
N ASN A 17 -1.20 4.16 -9.06
CA ASN A 17 -0.11 3.26 -9.40
C ASN A 17 1.20 3.86 -8.86
N PRO A 18 1.93 3.20 -7.94
CA PRO A 18 3.20 3.70 -7.42
C PRO A 18 4.21 4.11 -8.49
N SER A 19 4.24 3.41 -9.63
CA SER A 19 5.14 3.73 -10.76
C SER A 19 4.72 4.98 -11.56
N ARG A 20 3.56 5.58 -11.26
CA ARG A 20 3.02 6.76 -11.94
C ARG A 20 2.55 7.85 -10.96
N LEU A 21 2.71 7.64 -9.66
CA LEU A 21 2.28 8.57 -8.62
C LEU A 21 3.43 9.51 -8.30
N ALA A 22 3.22 10.81 -8.47
CA ALA A 22 4.15 11.81 -7.95
C ALA A 22 3.95 11.90 -6.41
N LEU A 23 5.05 11.87 -5.65
CA LEU A 23 4.96 11.77 -4.19
C LEU A 23 4.35 13.02 -3.52
N ASP A 24 4.37 14.17 -4.20
CA ASP A 24 3.71 15.40 -3.78
C ASP A 24 2.18 15.35 -3.93
N GLU A 25 1.64 14.43 -4.74
CA GLU A 25 0.20 14.16 -4.85
C GLU A 25 -0.30 13.21 -3.75
N LEU A 26 0.61 12.53 -3.05
CA LEU A 26 0.27 11.54 -2.02
C LEU A 26 -0.58 12.12 -0.86
N PRO A 27 -0.30 13.32 -0.31
CA PRO A 27 -1.14 13.90 0.75
C PRO A 27 -2.61 14.05 0.35
N ALA A 28 -2.88 14.50 -0.88
CA ALA A 28 -4.24 14.64 -1.39
C ALA A 28 -4.92 13.28 -1.59
N LEU A 29 -4.17 12.26 -2.03
CA LEU A 29 -4.68 10.90 -2.15
C LEU A 29 -5.07 10.30 -0.80
N LEU A 30 -4.32 10.66 0.25
CA LEU A 30 -4.54 10.19 1.62
C LEU A 30 -5.66 10.95 2.34
N GLU A 31 -6.18 12.06 1.83
CA GLU A 31 -7.21 12.82 2.54
C GLU A 31 -8.48 11.98 2.82
N GLY A 32 -8.81 11.82 4.11
CA GLY A 32 -9.93 11.01 4.58
C GLY A 32 -9.74 9.50 4.44
N VAL A 33 -8.51 9.01 4.28
CA VAL A 33 -8.18 7.58 4.22
C VAL A 33 -7.80 7.05 5.60
N ASP A 34 -8.50 6.00 6.04
CA ASP A 34 -8.26 5.33 7.32
C ASP A 34 -7.25 4.17 7.23
N LEU A 35 -7.03 3.62 6.04
CA LEU A 35 -6.17 2.44 5.79
C LEU A 35 -5.51 2.53 4.42
N VAL A 36 -4.21 2.21 4.35
CA VAL A 36 -3.45 2.14 3.09
C VAL A 36 -3.02 0.70 2.82
N VAL A 37 -3.20 0.26 1.58
CA VAL A 37 -2.69 -1.03 1.08
C VAL A 37 -1.75 -0.75 -0.08
N VAL A 38 -0.50 -1.19 0.05
CA VAL A 38 0.54 -1.06 -0.98
C VAL A 38 0.91 -2.44 -1.49
N ARG A 39 0.93 -2.61 -2.82
CA ARG A 39 1.35 -3.86 -3.46
C ARG A 39 2.47 -3.59 -4.44
N LEU A 40 3.64 -4.20 -4.22
CA LEU A 40 4.85 -3.94 -4.99
C LEU A 40 5.39 -5.21 -5.66
N LEU A 41 5.87 -5.09 -6.89
CA LEU A 41 6.69 -6.10 -7.57
C LEU A 41 8.16 -5.71 -7.38
N GLY A 42 9.05 -6.69 -7.17
CA GLY A 42 10.50 -6.43 -7.02
C GLY A 42 10.96 -5.94 -5.63
N GLY A 43 10.12 -6.06 -4.60
CA GLY A 43 10.49 -5.80 -3.20
C GLY A 43 10.45 -4.33 -2.77
N ILE A 44 10.84 -4.07 -1.51
CA ILE A 44 10.65 -2.78 -0.84
C ILE A 44 11.38 -1.60 -1.49
N ARG A 45 12.56 -1.86 -2.08
CA ARG A 45 13.43 -0.83 -2.67
C ARG A 45 12.83 -0.14 -3.89
N VAL A 46 11.84 -0.76 -4.54
CA VAL A 46 11.19 -0.23 -5.74
C VAL A 46 10.40 1.04 -5.47
N TRP A 47 9.96 1.25 -4.22
CA TRP A 47 9.16 2.42 -3.84
C TRP A 47 9.40 2.85 -2.39
N GLN A 48 10.65 2.80 -1.97
CA GLN A 48 11.05 3.01 -0.58
C GLN A 48 10.66 4.40 -0.04
N GLU A 49 10.91 5.46 -0.80
CA GLU A 49 10.56 6.83 -0.39
C GLU A 49 9.05 7.01 -0.15
N GLY A 50 8.22 6.41 -0.99
CA GLY A 50 6.77 6.43 -0.81
C GLY A 50 6.32 5.65 0.42
N LEU A 51 6.95 4.52 0.71
CA LEU A 51 6.69 3.76 1.94
C LEU A 51 7.12 4.54 3.19
N ASP A 52 8.28 5.18 3.18
CA ASP A 52 8.77 5.96 4.31
C ASP A 52 7.80 7.10 4.65
N LEU A 53 7.23 7.78 3.63
CA LEU A 53 6.19 8.79 3.81
C LEU A 53 4.91 8.22 4.43
N LEU A 54 4.44 7.06 3.94
CA LEU A 54 3.25 6.40 4.48
C LEU A 54 3.44 5.94 5.93
N LEU A 55 4.62 5.43 6.26
CA LEU A 55 4.94 4.97 7.61
C LEU A 55 5.09 6.12 8.60
N ALA A 56 5.61 7.27 8.15
CA ALA A 56 5.73 8.48 8.96
C ALA A 56 4.36 9.16 9.25
N ASP A 57 3.36 8.97 8.38
CA ASP A 57 2.01 9.55 8.52
C ASP A 57 1.20 8.89 9.67
N GLY A 58 1.59 7.69 10.12
CA GLY A 58 1.08 7.07 11.35
C GLY A 58 -0.24 6.30 11.19
N ARG A 59 -0.81 6.25 9.98
CA ARG A 59 -1.99 5.41 9.69
C ARG A 59 -1.63 3.94 9.51
N PRO A 60 -2.60 3.03 9.64
CA PRO A 60 -2.41 1.63 9.28
C PRO A 60 -2.00 1.46 7.81
N VAL A 61 -0.90 0.75 7.58
CA VAL A 61 -0.32 0.45 6.27
C VAL A 61 -0.11 -1.06 6.17
N VAL A 62 -0.69 -1.66 5.13
CA VAL A 62 -0.49 -3.06 4.77
C VAL A 62 0.35 -3.11 3.50
N VAL A 63 1.52 -3.74 3.57
CA VAL A 63 2.45 -3.86 2.44
C VAL A 63 2.50 -5.31 2.00
N LEU A 64 2.10 -5.56 0.75
CA LEU A 64 1.96 -6.89 0.17
C LEU A 64 2.93 -7.10 -0.99
N SER A 65 3.42 -8.32 -1.11
CA SER A 65 4.12 -8.76 -2.32
C SER A 65 3.18 -8.80 -3.52
N GLY A 66 3.67 -8.31 -4.64
CA GLY A 66 3.04 -8.46 -5.94
C GLY A 66 3.34 -9.81 -6.61
N GLU A 67 4.34 -10.52 -6.09
CA GLU A 67 4.80 -11.82 -6.59
C GLU A 67 3.93 -12.96 -6.04
N GLN A 68 4.09 -14.16 -6.61
CA GLN A 68 3.46 -15.36 -6.04
C GLN A 68 4.08 -15.78 -4.71
N ALA A 69 5.38 -15.53 -4.53
CA ALA A 69 6.07 -15.79 -3.27
C ALA A 69 5.87 -14.61 -2.30
N PRO A 70 5.63 -14.88 -1.01
CA PRO A 70 5.62 -13.84 0.01
C PRO A 70 7.02 -13.21 0.13
N ASP A 71 7.05 -11.91 0.40
CA ASP A 71 8.28 -11.16 0.64
C ASP A 71 8.29 -10.72 2.10
N ALA A 72 9.20 -11.31 2.88
CA ALA A 72 9.30 -11.05 4.32
C ALA A 72 9.68 -9.60 4.65
N GLN A 73 10.43 -8.91 3.77
CA GLN A 73 10.79 -7.51 3.98
C GLN A 73 9.58 -6.60 3.76
N LEU A 74 8.75 -6.90 2.75
CA LEU A 74 7.48 -6.20 2.53
C LEU A 74 6.52 -6.45 3.70
N MET A 75 6.35 -7.71 4.14
CA MET A 75 5.49 -8.02 5.28
C MET A 75 5.93 -7.30 6.56
N ALA A 76 7.24 -7.29 6.85
CA ALA A 76 7.80 -6.61 8.02
C ALA A 76 7.64 -5.08 7.99
N ALA A 77 7.43 -4.48 6.81
CA ALA A 77 7.16 -3.05 6.68
C ALA A 77 5.70 -2.68 7.00
N SER A 78 4.80 -3.65 7.15
CA SER A 78 3.41 -3.38 7.53
C SER A 78 3.31 -2.89 8.98
N THR A 79 2.37 -1.98 9.25
CA THR A 79 2.09 -1.50 10.62
C THR A 79 0.99 -2.29 11.32
N VAL A 80 0.42 -3.29 10.64
CA VAL A 80 -0.59 -4.21 11.18
C VAL A 80 0.04 -5.53 11.64
N PRO A 81 -0.62 -6.32 12.52
CA PRO A 81 -0.14 -7.65 12.88
C PRO A 81 0.10 -8.54 11.65
N VAL A 82 1.14 -9.36 11.71
CA VAL A 82 1.59 -10.20 10.57
C VAL A 82 0.48 -11.06 9.96
N GLY A 83 -0.47 -11.55 10.76
CA GLY A 83 -1.61 -12.35 10.29
C GLY A 83 -2.63 -11.60 9.43
N ILE A 84 -2.51 -10.27 9.30
CA ILE A 84 -3.32 -9.43 8.41
C ILE A 84 -2.58 -9.13 7.10
N ALA A 85 -1.25 -9.10 7.12
CA ALA A 85 -0.40 -8.79 5.97
C ALA A 85 0.15 -10.02 5.23
N ALA A 86 -0.21 -11.24 5.67
CA ALA A 86 0.25 -12.52 5.15
C ALA A 86 -0.66 -13.12 4.07
#